data_AF-A0A927T325-F1
#
_entry.id   AF-A0A927T325-F1
#
_cell.length_a   1.000
_cell.length_b   1.000
_cell.length_c   1.000
_cell.angle_alpha   90.00
_cell.angle_beta   90.00
_cell.angle_gamma   90.00
#
_symmetry.space_group_name_H-M   'P 1'
#
loop_
_entity.id
_entity.type
_entity.pdbx_description
1 polymer ?
#
loop_
_entity_poly.entity_id
_entity_poly.type
_entity_poly.pdbx_seq_one_letter_code
_entity_poly.pdbx_strand_id
1 'polypeptide(L)'
;MEENYASDEVLGDVRISDEVVANIAVIAAGEIEGVSYVVGSGKPNEFKNIVGIKNHTKDLRIEVCEKIVSVDMAIVVKYGFSLPTVGKAVQERVRSSIENMTGLEVSDVNVRIAGVDLK
;
A
#
# COMPACT_ATOMS: atom_id res chain seq x y z
N MET A 1 10.77 26.31 -48.82
CA MET A 1 11.94 26.49 -47.93
C MET A 1 11.58 27.66 -47.04
N GLU A 2 11.33 27.50 -45.75
CA GLU A 2 11.98 26.60 -44.78
C GLU A 2 10.96 25.81 -43.94
N GLU A 3 11.25 24.53 -43.76
CA GLU A 3 10.74 23.74 -42.64
C GLU A 3 11.46 24.18 -41.36
N ASN A 4 10.79 24.15 -40.21
CA ASN A 4 11.44 23.58 -39.04
C ASN A 4 10.41 23.02 -38.05
N TYR A 5 10.68 21.78 -37.69
CA TYR A 5 9.82 20.85 -36.99
C TYR A 5 9.73 21.25 -35.53
N ALA A 6 8.50 21.37 -35.02
CA ALA A 6 8.27 21.27 -33.58
C ALA A 6 8.68 19.85 -33.17
N SER A 7 9.88 19.73 -32.60
CA SER A 7 10.25 18.53 -31.87
C SER A 7 9.38 18.50 -30.62
N ASP A 8 8.24 17.80 -30.73
CA ASP A 8 7.59 17.22 -29.55
C ASP A 8 8.66 16.38 -28.86
N GLU A 9 9.24 16.93 -27.80
CA GLU A 9 10.06 16.17 -26.87
C GLU A 9 9.18 15.00 -26.40
N VAL A 10 9.55 13.79 -26.80
CA VAL A 10 8.92 12.56 -26.35
C VAL A 10 9.08 12.51 -24.83
N LEU A 11 8.07 13.02 -24.11
CA LEU A 11 7.95 12.89 -22.67
C LEU A 11 8.06 11.40 -22.34
N GLY A 12 9.11 11.04 -21.59
CA GLY A 12 9.35 9.66 -21.18
C GLY A 12 8.13 9.09 -20.43
N ASP A 13 7.83 7.82 -20.66
CA ASP A 13 6.73 7.11 -19.99
C ASP A 13 7.11 6.87 -18.52
N VAL A 14 6.46 7.60 -17.60
CA VAL A 14 6.66 7.43 -16.14
C VAL A 14 5.81 6.26 -15.67
N ARG A 15 6.46 5.14 -15.38
CA ARG A 15 5.80 3.95 -14.84
C ARG A 15 6.05 3.83 -13.34
N ILE A 16 4.96 3.69 -12.59
CA ILE A 16 5.00 3.41 -11.15
C ILE A 16 4.97 1.89 -10.97
N SER A 17 5.93 1.36 -10.22
CA SER A 17 5.95 -0.05 -9.87
C SER A 17 4.95 -0.35 -8.75
N ASP A 18 4.31 -1.51 -8.81
CA ASP A 18 3.42 -2.03 -7.76
C ASP A 18 4.09 -2.02 -6.37
N GLU A 19 5.40 -2.25 -6.34
CA GLU A 19 6.20 -2.23 -5.10
C GLU A 19 6.21 -0.84 -4.44
N VAL A 20 6.23 0.24 -5.23
CA VAL A 20 6.21 1.61 -4.70
C VAL A 20 4.85 1.90 -4.07
N VAL A 21 3.76 1.47 -4.72
CA VAL A 21 2.40 1.60 -4.19
C VAL A 21 2.25 0.81 -2.88
N ALA A 22 2.84 -0.39 -2.81
CA ALA A 22 2.87 -1.20 -1.59
C ALA A 22 3.57 -0.50 -0.43
N ASN A 23 4.73 0.10 -0.68
CA ASN A 23 5.47 0.82 0.35
C ASN A 23 4.68 2.03 0.86
N ILE A 24 4.04 2.79 -0.03
CA ILE A 24 3.18 3.92 0.36
C ILE A 24 2.04 3.45 1.26
N ALA A 25 1.37 2.35 0.89
CA ALA A 25 0.26 1.79 1.64
C ALA A 25 0.68 1.33 3.05
N VAL A 26 1.82 0.65 3.17
CA VAL A 26 2.37 0.19 4.46
C VAL A 26 2.72 1.37 5.37
N ILE A 27 3.42 2.37 4.83
CA ILE A 27 3.83 3.55 5.61
C ILE A 27 2.58 4.30 6.08
N ALA A 28 1.63 4.54 5.18
CA ALA A 28 0.38 5.23 5.50
C ALA A 28 -0.44 4.49 6.58
N ALA A 29 -0.53 3.17 6.51
CA ALA A 29 -1.22 2.36 7.52
C ALA A 29 -0.50 2.38 8.87
N GLY A 30 0.84 2.38 8.88
CA GLY A 30 1.66 2.41 10.10
C GLY A 30 1.61 3.73 10.86
N GLU A 31 1.25 4.84 10.20
CA GLU A 31 1.10 6.15 10.83
C GLU A 31 -0.19 6.28 11.65
N ILE A 32 -1.17 5.39 11.45
CA ILE A 32 -2.45 5.47 12.16
C ILE A 32 -2.30 5.04 13.61
N GLU A 33 -2.76 5.91 14.50
CA GLU A 33 -2.83 5.61 15.92
C GLU A 33 -3.73 4.39 16.18
N GLY A 34 -3.19 3.42 16.93
CA GLY A 34 -3.86 2.14 17.18
C GLY A 34 -3.39 1.01 16.27
N VAL A 35 -2.68 1.26 15.17
CA VAL A 35 -2.00 0.20 14.42
C VAL A 35 -0.72 -0.19 15.17
N SER A 36 -0.53 -1.50 15.40
CA SER A 36 0.73 -2.04 15.93
C SER A 36 1.70 -2.31 14.78
N TYR A 37 1.26 -3.08 13.79
CA TYR A 37 2.00 -3.33 12.56
C TYR A 37 1.08 -3.86 11.45
N VAL A 38 1.53 -3.70 10.21
CA VAL A 38 0.91 -4.31 9.03
C VAL A 38 1.51 -5.71 8.84
N VAL A 39 0.67 -6.70 8.59
CA VAL A 39 1.10 -8.08 8.37
C VAL A 39 1.60 -8.21 6.94
N GLY A 40 2.72 -8.89 6.74
CA GLY A 40 3.29 -9.09 5.40
C GLY A 40 4.22 -7.97 4.91
N SER A 41 4.33 -6.85 5.63
CA SER A 41 5.23 -5.73 5.32
C SER A 41 6.66 -5.89 5.85
N GLY A 42 7.04 -7.11 6.30
CA GLY A 42 8.34 -7.41 6.88
C GLY A 42 8.52 -6.83 8.30
N LYS A 43 8.60 -7.70 9.31
CA LYS A 43 9.24 -7.40 10.60
C LYS A 43 10.61 -8.08 10.68
N PRO A 44 11.60 -7.52 11.41
CA PRO A 44 13.01 -7.90 11.30
C PRO A 44 13.41 -9.27 11.84
N ASN A 45 12.53 -10.00 12.53
CA ASN A 45 12.97 -11.10 13.41
C ASN A 45 12.36 -12.49 13.14
N GLU A 46 11.65 -12.69 12.03
CA GLU A 46 11.04 -14.01 11.71
C GLU A 46 11.63 -14.67 10.45
N PHE A 47 12.83 -14.25 10.04
CA PHE A 47 13.57 -14.77 8.89
C PHE A 47 14.28 -16.12 9.11
N LYS A 48 13.75 -17.04 9.95
CA LYS A 48 14.44 -18.31 10.20
C LYS A 48 13.92 -19.55 9.48
N ASN A 49 12.71 -19.58 8.92
CA ASN A 49 12.16 -20.88 8.47
C ASN A 49 11.49 -20.95 7.10
N ILE A 50 11.69 -20.00 6.18
CA ILE A 50 11.07 -20.12 4.84
C ILE A 50 12.07 -19.80 3.73
N VAL A 51 12.91 -20.79 3.42
CA VAL A 51 13.60 -20.89 2.13
C VAL A 51 12.54 -21.29 1.09
N GLY A 52 12.10 -20.34 0.25
CA GLY A 52 11.46 -20.67 -1.03
C GLY A 52 10.07 -20.08 -1.35
N ILE A 53 9.62 -18.98 -0.75
CA ILE A 53 8.36 -18.33 -1.19
C ILE A 53 8.66 -17.01 -1.92
N LYS A 54 8.41 -17.02 -3.22
CA LYS A 54 8.27 -15.86 -4.11
C LYS A 54 7.35 -14.83 -3.45
N ASN A 55 7.76 -13.56 -3.45
CA ASN A 55 7.11 -12.32 -2.96
C ASN A 55 5.57 -12.23 -2.94
N HIS A 56 4.89 -13.11 -2.22
CA HIS A 56 3.47 -13.05 -1.88
C HIS A 56 3.33 -13.43 -0.41
N THR A 57 3.64 -12.49 0.48
CA THR A 57 3.08 -12.54 1.83
C THR A 57 1.56 -12.46 1.66
N LYS A 58 0.82 -13.47 2.12
CA LYS A 58 -0.64 -13.65 1.89
C LYS A 58 -1.51 -12.50 2.42
N ASP A 59 -0.89 -11.50 3.02
CA ASP A 59 -1.50 -10.53 3.92
C ASP A 59 -1.42 -9.09 3.39
N LEU A 60 -0.72 -8.86 2.27
CA LEU A 60 -0.75 -7.59 1.51
C LEU A 60 -0.77 -7.90 0.00
N ARG A 61 -1.86 -7.56 -0.67
CA ARG A 61 -2.05 -7.69 -2.12
C ARG A 61 -2.44 -6.34 -2.70
N ILE A 62 -1.75 -5.93 -3.74
CA ILE A 62 -2.05 -4.71 -4.48
C ILE A 62 -2.14 -5.06 -5.94
N GLU A 63 -3.21 -4.60 -6.57
CA GLU A 63 -3.44 -4.77 -7.99
C GLU A 63 -3.60 -3.40 -8.62
N VAL A 64 -2.77 -3.14 -9.61
CA VAL A 64 -2.84 -1.92 -10.42
C VAL A 64 -3.33 -2.34 -11.80
N CYS A 65 -4.51 -1.86 -12.18
CA CYS A 65 -5.08 -2.05 -13.52
C CYS A 65 -5.22 -0.68 -14.18
N GLU A 66 -4.35 -0.42 -15.15
CA GLU A 66 -4.23 0.86 -15.84
C GLU A 66 -3.91 2.01 -14.87
N LYS A 67 -4.94 2.68 -14.35
CA LYS A 67 -4.85 3.79 -13.39
C LYS A 67 -5.62 3.54 -12.09
N ILE A 68 -6.25 2.37 -11.97
CA ILE A 68 -7.08 2.01 -10.84
C ILE A 68 -6.31 1.04 -9.95
N VAL A 69 -6.29 1.32 -8.64
CA VAL A 69 -5.59 0.54 -7.64
C VAL A 69 -6.59 -0.09 -6.67
N SER A 70 -6.44 -1.39 -6.46
CA SER A 70 -7.13 -2.14 -5.41
C SER A 70 -6.11 -2.58 -4.37
N VAL A 71 -6.44 -2.38 -3.08
CA VAL A 71 -5.53 -2.70 -1.97
C VAL A 71 -6.22 -3.65 -0.99
N ASP A 72 -5.63 -4.81 -0.75
CA ASP A 72 -5.99 -5.72 0.32
C ASP A 72 -4.83 -5.77 1.33
N MET A 73 -5.08 -5.42 2.58
CA MET A 73 -4.08 -5.46 3.63
C MET A 73 -4.61 -6.02 4.94
N ALA A 74 -3.75 -6.69 5.69
CA ALA A 74 -4.06 -7.14 7.03
C ALA A 74 -3.25 -6.36 8.08
N ILE A 75 -3.92 -5.93 9.15
CA ILE A 75 -3.33 -5.15 10.24
C ILE A 75 -3.52 -5.84 11.58
N VAL A 76 -2.59 -5.61 12.49
CA VAL A 76 -2.72 -5.92 13.91
C VAL A 76 -2.96 -4.62 14.66
N VAL A 77 -4.06 -4.58 15.42
CA VAL A 77 -4.50 -3.39 16.16
C VAL A 77 -4.08 -3.51 17.62
N LYS A 78 -3.66 -2.42 18.24
CA LYS A 78 -3.32 -2.35 19.66
C LYS A 78 -4.58 -2.54 20.51
N TYR A 79 -4.45 -3.28 21.60
CA TYR A 79 -5.54 -3.40 22.58
C TYR A 79 -5.97 -2.02 23.11
N GLY A 80 -7.27 -1.85 23.33
CA GLY A 80 -7.87 -0.60 23.81
C GLY A 80 -8.33 0.37 22.71
N PHE A 81 -8.08 0.06 21.43
CA PHE A 81 -8.59 0.84 20.30
C PHE A 81 -9.84 0.21 19.67
N SER A 82 -10.73 1.05 19.17
CA SER A 82 -11.93 0.63 18.44
C SER A 82 -11.53 0.12 17.05
N LEU A 83 -11.76 -1.18 16.79
CA LEU A 83 -11.42 -1.82 15.50
C LEU A 83 -12.07 -1.12 14.30
N PRO A 84 -13.39 -0.78 14.31
CA PRO A 84 -14.01 -0.08 13.18
C PRO A 84 -13.41 1.31 12.95
N THR A 85 -13.06 2.02 14.03
CA THR A 85 -12.49 3.37 13.95
C THR A 85 -11.09 3.32 13.34
N VAL A 86 -10.23 2.41 13.82
CA VAL A 86 -8.88 2.22 13.29
C VAL A 86 -8.93 1.73 11.84
N GLY A 87 -9.79 0.74 11.54
CA GLY A 87 -9.95 0.23 10.18
C GLY A 87 -10.34 1.32 9.19
N LYS A 88 -11.34 2.15 9.54
CA LYS A 88 -11.76 3.28 8.71
C LYS A 88 -10.65 4.31 8.53
N ALA A 89 -9.93 4.65 9.60
CA ALA A 89 -8.81 5.59 9.53
C ALA A 89 -7.69 5.08 8.61
N VAL A 90 -7.37 3.79 8.67
CA VAL A 90 -6.40 3.16 7.75
C VAL A 90 -6.90 3.22 6.31
N GLN A 91 -8.16 2.90 6.04
CA GLN A 91 -8.74 2.98 4.69
C GLN A 91 -8.62 4.38 4.09
N GLU A 92 -9.03 5.41 4.83
CA GLU A 92 -8.99 6.80 4.39
C GLU A 92 -7.55 7.28 4.17
N ARG A 93 -6.63 6.93 5.07
CA ARG A 93 -5.24 7.35 5.02
C ARG A 93 -4.48 6.69 3.87
N VAL A 94 -4.67 5.38 3.66
CA VAL A 94 -4.05 4.63 2.57
C VAL A 94 -4.55 5.13 1.22
N ARG A 95 -5.87 5.29 1.05
CA ARG A 95 -6.49 5.86 -0.15
C ARG A 95 -5.87 7.21 -0.49
N SER A 96 -5.94 8.15 0.47
CA SER A 96 -5.43 9.51 0.26
C SER A 96 -3.93 9.54 -0.04
N SER A 97 -3.12 8.70 0.61
CA SER A 97 -1.68 8.64 0.33
C SER A 97 -1.38 8.19 -1.09
N ILE A 98 -2.02 7.12 -1.55
CA ILE A 98 -1.78 6.57 -2.89
C ILE A 98 -2.21 7.60 -3.93
N GLU A 99 -3.42 8.13 -3.83
CA GLU A 99 -3.96 9.12 -4.77
C GLU A 99 -3.07 10.38 -4.84
N ASN A 100 -2.66 10.92 -3.68
CA ASN A 100 -1.87 12.15 -3.63
C ASN A 100 -0.42 11.97 -4.09
N MET A 101 0.21 10.81 -3.85
CA MET A 101 1.62 10.59 -4.19
C MET A 101 1.82 10.08 -5.61
N THR A 102 0.87 9.31 -6.13
CA THR A 102 1.01 8.60 -7.41
C THR A 102 0.10 9.14 -8.50
N GLY A 103 -0.97 9.88 -8.14
CA GLY A 103 -2.00 10.32 -9.07
C GLY A 103 -2.87 9.18 -9.62
N LEU A 104 -2.79 7.98 -9.03
CA LEU A 104 -3.64 6.84 -9.35
C LEU A 104 -4.96 6.94 -8.60
N GLU A 105 -6.04 6.37 -9.16
CA GLU A 105 -7.35 6.31 -8.51
C GLU A 105 -7.46 5.02 -7.70
N VAL A 106 -7.91 5.08 -6.44
CA VAL A 106 -8.07 3.88 -5.62
C VAL A 106 -9.54 3.45 -5.65
N SER A 107 -9.86 2.26 -6.14
CA SER A 107 -11.24 1.77 -6.11
C SER A 107 -11.62 1.36 -4.68
N ASP A 108 -10.85 0.43 -4.11
CA ASP A 108 -11.18 -0.26 -2.88
C ASP A 108 -9.94 -0.43 -1.99
N VAL A 109 -10.15 -0.25 -0.68
CA VAL A 109 -9.14 -0.54 0.35
C VAL A 109 -9.78 -1.50 1.36
N ASN A 110 -9.42 -2.76 1.25
CA ASN A 110 -9.89 -3.81 2.13
C ASN A 110 -8.91 -4.00 3.27
N VAL A 111 -9.36 -3.73 4.50
CA VAL A 111 -8.55 -3.87 5.71
C VAL A 111 -9.07 -5.04 6.53
N ARG A 112 -8.24 -6.06 6.70
CA ARG A 112 -8.51 -7.22 7.53
C ARG A 112 -7.81 -7.06 8.89
N ILE A 113 -8.54 -7.32 9.98
CA ILE A 113 -7.92 -7.41 11.31
C ILE A 113 -7.36 -8.82 11.50
N ALA A 114 -6.04 -8.97 11.49
CA ALA A 114 -5.36 -10.25 11.69
C ALA A 114 -5.27 -10.64 13.17
N GLY A 115 -5.26 -9.65 14.06
CA GLY A 115 -5.17 -9.88 15.50
C GLY A 115 -5.21 -8.59 16.31
N VAL A 116 -5.17 -8.77 17.62
CA VAL A 116 -5.05 -7.68 18.60
C VAL A 116 -3.75 -7.89 19.38
N ASP A 117 -2.93 -6.85 19.44
CA ASP A 117 -1.69 -6.82 20.21
C ASP A 117 -2.00 -6.47 21.66
N LEU A 118 -1.90 -7.49 22.52
CA LEU A 118 -2.01 -7.37 23.96
C LEU A 118 -0.61 -7.08 24.49
N LYS A 119 -0.40 -5.85 24.93
CA LYS A 119 0.88 -5.41 25.50
C LYS A 119 1.34 -6.29 26.67
#